data_AF-A0A958F8M1-F1
#
_entry.id   AF-A0A958F8M1-F1
#
_cell.length_a   1.000
_cell.length_b   1.000
_cell.length_c   1.000
_cell.angle_alpha   90.00
_cell.angle_beta   90.00
_cell.angle_gamma   90.00
#
_symmetry.space_group_name_H-M   'P 1'
#
loop_
_entity.id
_entity.type
_entity.pdbx_description
1 polymer ?
#
loop_
_entity_poly.entity_id
_entity_poly.type
_entity_poly.pdbx_seq_one_letter_code
_entity_poly.pdbx_strand_id
1 'polypeptide(L)'
;MNRFTFKKRGIAAATVCLVALLIALPSFSYAKTAKTAQRKLNKSMIFDTRNHDVNRIFLPISNESTFGQNIANGSAGTFWPYPATLDAYIFGAGIWIGAQIEDGVDEQGNPVLKPLVSVGYNPNSGDSEMTPGGLPFDKTNPDYRVLMSTDDADRAIWPIRDENDNPVFSSDQDSWCQYNDFDQSEHVLDQDGIPIEERPLGILITQIGFAYSIPAYQDIVFLTYDITNKSRELRTPDGTVRFPNGQTLRDVYLGVVCDPDIGEAADDQITYFKGLYAPPGETEPLELNLGINYDDDGLEASFTNPAGVGVVGYNFMQSPKATRDVFIDPLQTILIRQGEELGMTSLKQFTLETDPRDDG
;
A
#
# COMPACT_ATOMS: atom_id res chain seq x y z
N MET A 1 80.68 -13.54 -43.87
CA MET A 1 80.29 -14.93 -44.19
C MET A 1 80.15 -15.68 -42.88
N ASN A 2 79.04 -16.40 -42.73
CA ASN A 2 78.74 -17.39 -41.68
C ASN A 2 78.49 -16.93 -40.23
N ARG A 3 77.23 -17.23 -39.86
CA ARG A 3 76.64 -17.51 -38.55
C ARG A 3 77.62 -18.08 -37.52
N PHE A 4 77.51 -17.64 -36.27
CA PHE A 4 76.94 -18.41 -35.14
C PHE A 4 77.34 -17.72 -33.83
N THR A 5 76.35 -17.29 -33.04
CA THR A 5 76.54 -16.99 -31.62
C THR A 5 75.43 -17.67 -30.84
N PHE A 6 75.82 -18.71 -30.10
CA PHE A 6 75.04 -19.32 -29.03
C PHE A 6 75.85 -19.12 -27.74
N LYS A 7 75.25 -18.53 -26.71
CA LYS A 7 75.78 -18.61 -25.34
C LYS A 7 74.65 -18.59 -24.31
N LYS A 8 74.57 -19.73 -23.60
CA LYS A 8 74.31 -20.01 -22.16
C LYS A 8 73.12 -19.30 -21.48
N ARG A 9 72.06 -20.04 -21.12
CA ARG A 9 71.83 -20.87 -19.90
C ARG A 9 71.56 -20.05 -18.63
N GLY A 10 70.36 -20.20 -18.07
CA GLY A 10 70.03 -19.82 -16.69
C GLY A 10 68.53 -19.91 -16.36
N ILE A 11 68.09 -21.10 -15.92
CA ILE A 11 67.14 -21.39 -14.82
C ILE A 11 65.83 -20.58 -14.73
N ALA A 12 64.68 -21.24 -14.86
CA ALA A 12 63.67 -21.34 -13.79
C ALA A 12 62.46 -22.19 -14.24
N ALA A 13 61.87 -22.85 -13.26
CA ALA A 13 60.90 -23.93 -13.39
C ALA A 13 59.55 -23.49 -13.98
N ALA A 14 58.91 -24.46 -14.64
CA ALA A 14 57.54 -24.38 -15.11
C ALA A 14 56.57 -24.20 -13.93
N THR A 15 55.80 -23.12 -13.94
CA THR A 15 54.49 -23.06 -13.30
C THR A 15 53.57 -22.36 -14.30
N VAL A 16 52.69 -23.16 -14.90
CA VAL A 16 51.66 -22.71 -15.83
C VAL A 16 50.61 -21.97 -15.01
N CYS A 17 50.75 -20.65 -14.92
CA CYS A 17 49.63 -19.79 -14.54
C CYS A 17 48.86 -19.47 -15.82
N LEU A 18 47.83 -20.27 -16.06
CA LEU A 18 46.79 -20.03 -17.05
C LEU A 18 46.10 -18.71 -16.68
N VAL A 19 46.41 -17.64 -17.41
CA VAL A 19 45.63 -16.40 -17.40
C VAL A 19 44.33 -16.71 -18.14
N ALA A 20 43.35 -17.20 -17.40
CA ALA A 20 41.96 -17.21 -17.84
C ALA A 20 41.43 -15.78 -17.71
N LEU A 21 41.12 -15.20 -18.86
CA LEU A 21 40.42 -13.94 -19.02
C LEU A 21 39.04 -14.08 -18.35
N LEU A 22 38.92 -13.68 -17.08
CA LEU A 22 37.64 -13.56 -16.38
C LEU A 22 36.94 -12.31 -16.90
N ILE A 23 36.12 -12.51 -17.93
CA ILE A 23 35.05 -11.56 -18.27
C ILE A 23 34.05 -11.66 -17.12
N ALA A 24 34.09 -10.67 -16.23
CA ALA A 24 33.02 -10.45 -15.26
C ALA A 24 31.76 -10.04 -16.05
N LEU A 25 30.91 -11.02 -16.34
CA LEU A 25 29.54 -10.75 -16.73
C LEU A 25 28.84 -10.20 -15.47
N PRO A 26 28.19 -9.03 -15.52
CA PRO A 26 27.26 -8.66 -14.46
C PRO A 26 26.20 -9.76 -14.42
N SER A 27 26.12 -10.45 -13.29
CA SER A 27 24.98 -11.29 -12.96
C SER A 27 23.78 -10.36 -12.89
N PHE A 28 23.03 -10.24 -13.99
CA PHE A 28 21.66 -9.77 -13.93
C PHE A 28 20.90 -10.77 -13.07
N SER A 29 20.79 -10.48 -11.78
CA SER A 29 19.74 -11.03 -10.95
C SER A 29 18.45 -10.49 -11.53
N TYR A 30 17.82 -11.26 -12.41
CA TYR A 30 16.42 -11.03 -12.72
C TYR A 30 15.66 -11.18 -11.40
N ALA A 31 15.11 -10.08 -10.89
CA ALA A 31 14.05 -10.13 -9.91
C ALA A 31 13.01 -11.13 -10.44
N LYS A 32 12.75 -12.18 -9.67
CA LYS A 32 11.70 -13.13 -10.03
C LYS A 32 10.39 -12.39 -9.90
N THR A 33 9.76 -12.06 -11.03
CA THR A 33 8.36 -11.64 -11.08
C THR A 33 7.53 -12.61 -10.24
N ALA A 34 6.71 -12.07 -9.34
CA ALA A 34 5.77 -12.84 -8.54
C ALA A 34 4.99 -13.80 -9.45
N LYS A 35 4.98 -15.09 -9.12
CA LYS A 35 4.20 -16.07 -9.87
C LYS A 35 2.75 -15.95 -9.45
N THR A 36 1.93 -15.31 -10.29
CA THR A 36 0.48 -15.30 -10.16
C THR A 36 -0.04 -16.74 -10.13
N ALA A 37 -0.58 -17.18 -9.00
CA ALA A 37 -1.35 -18.42 -8.94
C ALA A 37 -2.65 -18.22 -9.72
N GLN A 38 -2.87 -19.00 -10.78
CA GLN A 38 -4.12 -18.92 -11.55
C GLN A 38 -5.31 -19.33 -10.66
N ARG A 39 -6.17 -18.36 -10.34
CA ARG A 39 -7.41 -18.55 -9.59
C ARG A 39 -8.37 -19.44 -10.37
N LYS A 40 -8.83 -20.56 -9.77
CA LYS A 40 -9.90 -21.40 -10.33
C LYS A 40 -11.20 -20.60 -10.39
N LEU A 41 -11.83 -20.54 -11.58
CA LEU A 41 -13.11 -19.87 -11.82
C LEU A 41 -14.26 -20.53 -11.04
N ASN A 42 -14.57 -19.97 -9.88
CA ASN A 42 -15.94 -19.89 -9.36
C ASN A 42 -16.56 -18.58 -9.88
N LYS A 43 -17.89 -18.51 -10.04
CA LYS A 43 -18.68 -17.34 -10.49
C LYS A 43 -17.93 -16.02 -10.22
N SER A 44 -17.35 -15.42 -11.28
CA SER A 44 -16.21 -14.51 -11.14
C SER A 44 -16.57 -13.32 -10.26
N MET A 45 -15.89 -13.18 -9.13
CA MET A 45 -15.96 -11.99 -8.30
C MET A 45 -15.73 -10.74 -9.15
N ILE A 46 -16.43 -9.66 -8.83
CA ILE A 46 -16.34 -8.40 -9.59
C ILE A 46 -15.23 -7.54 -8.98
N PHE A 47 -13.99 -7.94 -9.22
CA PHE A 47 -12.86 -7.04 -9.00
C PHE A 47 -12.89 -5.96 -10.08
N ASP A 48 -12.88 -4.71 -9.65
CA ASP A 48 -12.93 -3.55 -10.53
C ASP A 48 -11.82 -2.58 -10.17
N THR A 49 -11.24 -1.97 -11.20
CA THR A 49 -10.20 -0.95 -11.08
C THR A 49 -10.60 0.24 -11.91
N ARG A 50 -10.57 1.42 -11.31
CA ARG A 50 -10.79 2.70 -11.97
C ARG A 50 -9.63 3.64 -11.65
N ASN A 51 -9.56 4.77 -12.34
CA ASN A 51 -8.44 5.68 -12.20
C ASN A 51 -8.93 7.06 -11.80
N HIS A 52 -8.24 7.70 -10.87
CA HIS A 52 -8.21 9.15 -10.81
C HIS A 52 -7.25 9.66 -11.89
N ASP A 53 -7.73 10.57 -12.74
CA ASP A 53 -7.01 11.03 -13.93
C ASP A 53 -7.36 12.47 -14.37
N VAL A 54 -8.13 13.21 -13.57
CA VAL A 54 -8.47 14.62 -13.85
C VAL A 54 -7.42 15.62 -13.38
N ASN A 55 -6.53 15.22 -12.47
CA ASN A 55 -5.45 16.05 -11.95
C ASN A 55 -4.09 15.58 -12.51
N ARG A 56 -2.98 16.05 -11.93
CA ARG A 56 -1.62 15.68 -12.37
C ARG A 56 -1.12 14.35 -11.80
N ILE A 57 -1.96 13.64 -11.05
CA ILE A 57 -1.67 12.29 -10.58
C ILE A 57 -2.62 11.34 -11.31
N PHE A 58 -2.04 10.41 -12.08
CA PHE A 58 -2.81 9.25 -12.51
C PHE A 58 -2.72 8.20 -11.39
N LEU A 59 -3.85 7.85 -10.77
CA LEU A 59 -3.90 6.90 -9.66
C LEU A 59 -4.95 5.82 -9.90
N PRO A 60 -4.55 4.57 -10.21
CA PRO A 60 -5.43 3.42 -10.16
C PRO A 60 -5.93 3.17 -8.73
N ILE A 61 -7.20 2.83 -8.60
CA ILE A 61 -7.86 2.45 -7.35
C ILE A 61 -8.76 1.24 -7.59
N SER A 62 -8.86 0.34 -6.63
CA SER A 62 -9.70 -0.84 -6.72
C SER A 62 -10.81 -0.89 -5.66
N ASN A 63 -11.74 -1.82 -5.85
CA ASN A 63 -12.72 -2.22 -4.85
C ASN A 63 -12.21 -3.40 -3.97
N GLU A 64 -10.90 -3.51 -3.81
CA GLU A 64 -10.24 -4.49 -2.95
C GLU A 64 -9.08 -3.84 -2.16
N SER A 65 -9.18 -2.55 -1.85
CA SER A 65 -8.19 -1.73 -1.13
C SER A 65 -6.91 -1.38 -1.89
N THR A 66 -6.54 -2.09 -2.96
CA THR A 66 -5.33 -1.78 -3.73
C THR A 66 -5.47 -0.45 -4.46
N PHE A 67 -4.43 0.37 -4.40
CA PHE A 67 -4.27 1.54 -5.25
C PHE A 67 -2.84 1.65 -5.77
N GLY A 68 -2.68 2.45 -6.82
CA GLY A 68 -1.41 2.72 -7.47
C GLY A 68 -0.84 1.61 -8.35
N GLN A 69 -1.35 0.39 -8.25
CA GLN A 69 -0.96 -0.72 -9.13
C GLN A 69 -1.79 -0.76 -10.41
N ASN A 70 -1.13 -1.01 -11.54
CA ASN A 70 -1.81 -1.42 -12.75
C ASN A 70 -2.07 -2.94 -12.70
N ILE A 71 -3.25 -3.31 -12.19
CA ILE A 71 -3.63 -4.73 -11.99
C ILE A 71 -3.67 -5.50 -13.32
N ALA A 72 -3.98 -4.84 -14.44
CA ALA A 72 -4.16 -5.51 -15.73
C ALA A 72 -2.86 -6.13 -16.28
N ASN A 73 -1.71 -5.56 -15.97
CA ASN A 73 -0.40 -6.04 -16.41
C ASN A 73 0.57 -6.33 -15.24
N GLY A 74 0.17 -6.08 -14.00
CA GLY A 74 0.99 -6.29 -12.81
C GLY A 74 2.22 -5.38 -12.76
N SER A 75 2.09 -4.12 -13.20
CA SER A 75 3.15 -3.11 -13.14
C SER A 75 2.77 -1.95 -12.23
N ALA A 76 3.72 -1.03 -11.99
CA ALA A 76 3.40 0.28 -11.47
C ALA A 76 2.35 0.97 -12.33
N GLY A 77 1.50 1.72 -11.63
CA GLY A 77 0.35 2.37 -12.21
C GLY A 77 0.16 3.81 -11.76
N THR A 78 0.90 4.32 -10.78
CA THR A 78 0.79 5.74 -10.39
C THR A 78 1.81 6.58 -11.13
N PHE A 79 1.33 7.57 -11.87
CA PHE A 79 2.19 8.44 -12.68
C PHE A 79 2.07 9.90 -12.27
N TRP A 80 3.22 10.59 -12.24
CA TRP A 80 3.29 12.01 -12.02
C TRP A 80 4.49 12.65 -12.75
N PRO A 81 4.38 13.86 -13.32
CA PRO A 81 3.15 14.61 -13.56
C PRO A 81 2.37 14.05 -14.77
N TYR A 82 1.20 13.47 -14.53
CA TYR A 82 0.28 13.04 -15.58
C TYR A 82 -0.46 14.25 -16.20
N PRO A 83 -0.83 14.21 -17.49
CA PRO A 83 -0.38 13.29 -18.54
C PRO A 83 0.94 13.74 -19.21
N ALA A 84 1.67 14.69 -18.61
CA ALA A 84 2.87 15.25 -19.20
C ALA A 84 4.02 14.22 -19.28
N THR A 85 4.11 13.35 -18.28
CA THR A 85 5.02 12.21 -18.23
C THR A 85 4.26 10.95 -17.79
N LEU A 86 4.94 9.81 -17.92
CA LEU A 86 4.50 8.52 -17.40
C LEU A 86 5.54 7.97 -16.42
N ASP A 87 6.17 8.88 -15.68
CA ASP A 87 7.17 8.54 -14.67
C ASP A 87 6.43 7.89 -13.50
N ALA A 88 6.80 6.65 -13.16
CA ALA A 88 6.15 5.86 -12.14
C ALA A 88 6.61 6.26 -10.73
N TYR A 89 5.73 6.12 -9.74
CA TYR A 89 6.04 6.48 -8.35
C TYR A 89 5.52 5.48 -7.31
N ILE A 90 4.53 4.67 -7.68
CA ILE A 90 3.96 3.63 -6.81
C ILE A 90 3.78 2.37 -7.65
N PHE A 91 4.42 1.28 -7.24
CA PHE A 91 4.17 -0.05 -7.80
C PHE A 91 2.79 -0.55 -7.38
N GLY A 92 2.50 -0.47 -6.08
CA GLY A 92 1.22 -0.79 -5.49
C GLY A 92 1.15 -0.36 -4.04
N ALA A 93 -0.05 -0.15 -3.53
CA ALA A 93 -0.29 0.27 -2.16
C ALA A 93 -1.68 -0.15 -1.71
N GLY A 94 -1.93 -0.13 -0.41
CA GLY A 94 -3.22 -0.45 0.19
C GLY A 94 -3.24 -0.26 1.70
N ILE A 95 -4.44 -0.27 2.29
CA ILE A 95 -4.56 -0.08 3.74
C ILE A 95 -4.42 -1.42 4.48
N TRP A 96 -3.67 -1.41 5.57
CA TRP A 96 -3.56 -2.52 6.51
C TRP A 96 -4.24 -2.12 7.80
N ILE A 97 -5.05 -3.03 8.35
CA ILE A 97 -5.76 -2.81 9.61
C ILE A 97 -5.35 -3.92 10.57
N GLY A 98 -4.65 -3.55 11.64
CA GLY A 98 -4.24 -4.46 12.70
C GLY A 98 -5.11 -4.26 13.94
N ALA A 99 -5.46 -5.33 14.63
CA ALA A 99 -6.15 -5.27 15.91
C ALA A 99 -5.89 -6.52 16.74
N GLN A 100 -6.18 -6.43 18.03
CA GLN A 100 -6.30 -7.59 18.91
C GLN A 100 -7.76 -8.04 19.01
N ILE A 101 -7.98 -9.34 18.85
CA ILE A 101 -9.28 -10.01 19.05
C ILE A 101 -9.23 -10.89 20.30
N GLU A 102 -10.39 -11.19 20.87
CA GLU A 102 -10.53 -12.14 21.98
C GLU A 102 -10.58 -13.57 21.43
N ASP A 103 -9.67 -14.42 21.89
CA ASP A 103 -9.52 -15.81 21.49
C ASP A 103 -9.65 -16.73 22.72
N GLY A 104 -10.87 -16.75 23.27
CA GLY A 104 -11.18 -17.50 24.48
C GLY A 104 -10.75 -16.81 25.77
N VAL A 105 -10.54 -17.62 26.82
CA VAL A 105 -10.17 -17.16 28.16
C VAL A 105 -9.05 -18.02 28.74
N ASP A 106 -8.21 -17.42 29.58
CA ASP A 106 -7.16 -18.12 30.32
C ASP A 106 -7.75 -18.98 31.46
N GLU A 107 -6.89 -19.72 32.18
CA GLU A 107 -7.29 -20.55 33.32
C GLU A 107 -7.94 -19.75 34.47
N GLN A 108 -7.74 -18.43 34.49
CA GLN A 108 -8.29 -17.50 35.49
C GLN A 108 -9.57 -16.82 34.99
N GLY A 109 -9.99 -17.08 33.75
CA GLY A 109 -11.19 -16.51 33.12
C GLY A 109 -10.99 -15.13 32.50
N ASN A 110 -9.76 -14.64 32.32
CA ASN A 110 -9.49 -13.39 31.61
C ASN A 110 -9.45 -13.63 30.10
N PRO A 111 -9.87 -12.66 29.26
CA PRO A 111 -9.76 -12.79 27.81
C PRO A 111 -8.30 -12.98 27.37
N VAL A 112 -8.06 -13.99 26.53
CA VAL A 112 -6.80 -14.14 25.81
C VAL A 112 -6.89 -13.30 24.53
N LEU A 113 -5.90 -12.44 24.28
CA LEU A 113 -5.89 -11.56 23.13
C LEU A 113 -4.93 -12.09 22.06
N LYS A 114 -5.41 -12.11 20.80
CA LYS A 114 -4.65 -12.56 19.63
C LYS A 114 -4.55 -11.40 18.62
N PRO A 115 -3.34 -11.04 18.17
CA PRO A 115 -3.17 -10.04 17.12
C PRO A 115 -3.62 -10.62 15.78
N LEU A 116 -4.31 -9.82 14.98
CA LEU A 116 -4.68 -10.09 13.61
C LEU A 116 -4.46 -8.84 12.76
N VAL A 117 -4.22 -9.05 11.47
CA VAL A 117 -4.11 -8.01 10.46
C VAL A 117 -4.94 -8.39 9.25
N SER A 118 -5.69 -7.44 8.71
CA SER A 118 -6.32 -7.55 7.40
C SER A 118 -5.48 -6.75 6.40
N VAL A 119 -5.03 -7.42 5.35
CA VAL A 119 -4.05 -6.91 4.38
C VAL A 119 -4.75 -6.42 3.11
N GLY A 120 -4.79 -5.11 2.90
CA GLY A 120 -5.37 -4.50 1.70
C GLY A 120 -4.44 -4.44 0.49
N TYR A 121 -3.15 -4.72 0.67
CA TYR A 121 -2.17 -4.90 -0.40
C TYR A 121 -0.94 -5.64 0.15
N ASN A 122 -0.62 -6.79 -0.41
CA ASN A 122 0.57 -7.56 -0.04
C ASN A 122 1.73 -7.23 -0.98
N PRO A 123 2.77 -6.49 -0.55
CA PRO A 123 3.88 -6.12 -1.42
C PRO A 123 4.68 -7.32 -1.96
N ASN A 124 4.58 -8.50 -1.33
CA ASN A 124 5.27 -9.69 -1.81
C ASN A 124 4.57 -10.37 -3.00
N SER A 125 3.26 -10.18 -3.17
CA SER A 125 2.48 -10.86 -4.22
C SER A 125 1.62 -9.94 -5.09
N GLY A 126 1.35 -8.72 -4.63
CA GLY A 126 0.36 -7.82 -5.20
C GLY A 126 -1.09 -8.14 -4.84
N ASP A 127 -1.34 -9.20 -4.06
CA ASP A 127 -2.70 -9.63 -3.71
C ASP A 127 -3.30 -8.80 -2.55
N SER A 128 -4.61 -8.92 -2.35
CA SER A 128 -5.35 -8.34 -1.23
C SER A 128 -6.23 -9.40 -0.56
N GLU A 129 -6.44 -9.28 0.75
CA GLU A 129 -7.41 -10.10 1.50
C GLU A 129 -8.82 -9.49 1.48
N MET A 130 -8.98 -8.31 0.87
CA MET A 130 -10.24 -7.60 0.79
C MET A 130 -11.09 -8.09 -0.37
N THR A 131 -12.40 -8.06 -0.19
CA THR A 131 -13.38 -8.44 -1.20
C THR A 131 -14.38 -7.34 -1.47
N PRO A 132 -14.84 -7.18 -2.72
CA PRO A 132 -15.86 -6.20 -3.08
C PRO A 132 -17.16 -6.36 -2.29
N GLY A 133 -17.71 -5.23 -1.88
CA GLY A 133 -19.08 -5.08 -1.41
C GLY A 133 -19.28 -4.99 0.09
N GLY A 134 -20.54 -4.79 0.45
CA GLY A 134 -21.03 -4.70 1.82
C GLY A 134 -21.99 -5.83 2.19
N LEU A 135 -22.89 -5.56 3.13
CA LEU A 135 -23.93 -6.50 3.56
C LEU A 135 -25.23 -6.26 2.78
N PRO A 136 -25.94 -7.32 2.33
CA PRO A 136 -25.56 -8.73 2.41
C PRO A 136 -24.35 -9.04 1.53
N PHE A 137 -23.48 -9.91 2.03
CA PHE A 137 -22.22 -10.26 1.38
C PHE A 137 -22.49 -10.99 0.06
N ASP A 138 -22.19 -10.32 -1.06
CA ASP A 138 -22.21 -10.90 -2.40
C ASP A 138 -21.11 -10.28 -3.25
N LYS A 139 -19.90 -10.83 -3.18
CA LYS A 139 -18.75 -10.43 -3.99
C LYS A 139 -18.95 -10.60 -5.51
N THR A 140 -20.08 -11.17 -5.95
CA THR A 140 -20.45 -11.32 -7.36
C THR A 140 -21.45 -10.26 -7.85
N ASN A 141 -21.93 -9.38 -6.96
CA ASN A 141 -22.83 -8.31 -7.33
C ASN A 141 -22.07 -7.22 -8.13
N PRO A 142 -22.45 -6.94 -9.39
CA PRO A 142 -21.79 -5.93 -10.22
C PRO A 142 -21.91 -4.50 -9.69
N ASP A 143 -22.84 -4.24 -8.77
CA ASP A 143 -23.02 -2.92 -8.16
C ASP A 143 -21.91 -2.57 -7.15
N TYR A 144 -21.12 -3.57 -6.70
CA TYR A 144 -20.00 -3.36 -5.77
C TYR A 144 -18.66 -3.00 -6.46
N ARG A 145 -18.73 -2.51 -7.68
CA ARG A 145 -17.59 -1.97 -8.44
C ARG A 145 -17.17 -0.59 -7.92
N VAL A 146 -16.08 -0.04 -8.47
CA VAL A 146 -15.71 1.35 -8.19
C VAL A 146 -16.62 2.28 -8.99
N LEU A 147 -17.25 3.23 -8.31
CA LEU A 147 -18.06 4.28 -8.90
C LEU A 147 -17.21 5.52 -9.11
N MET A 148 -17.36 6.18 -10.25
CA MET A 148 -16.66 7.42 -10.59
C MET A 148 -17.65 8.54 -10.89
N SER A 149 -17.51 9.72 -10.28
CA SER A 149 -18.44 10.85 -10.51
C SER A 149 -18.42 11.42 -11.93
N THR A 150 -17.41 11.04 -12.73
CA THR A 150 -17.25 11.39 -14.14
C THR A 150 -18.00 10.45 -15.10
N ASP A 151 -18.62 9.37 -14.59
CA ASP A 151 -19.45 8.43 -15.38
C ASP A 151 -20.94 8.66 -15.09
N ASP A 152 -21.73 8.98 -16.12
CA ASP A 152 -23.17 9.27 -15.99
C ASP A 152 -23.98 8.11 -15.40
N ALA A 153 -23.59 6.86 -15.66
CA ALA A 153 -24.26 5.70 -15.09
C ALA A 153 -23.99 5.58 -13.58
N ASP A 154 -22.79 5.94 -13.16
CA ASP A 154 -22.34 5.88 -11.75
C ASP A 154 -23.01 6.99 -10.94
N ARG A 155 -23.11 8.18 -11.52
CA ARG A 155 -23.80 9.34 -10.93
C ARG A 155 -25.25 9.02 -10.57
N ALA A 156 -25.94 8.20 -11.39
CA ALA A 156 -27.33 7.82 -11.14
C ALA A 156 -27.52 7.00 -9.86
N ILE A 157 -26.54 6.14 -9.55
CA ILE A 157 -26.54 5.24 -8.38
C ILE A 157 -25.64 5.72 -7.25
N TRP A 158 -25.14 6.96 -7.33
CA TRP A 158 -24.19 7.50 -6.36
C TRP A 158 -24.75 7.44 -4.92
N PRO A 159 -23.98 6.90 -3.96
CA PRO A 159 -24.51 6.67 -2.60
C PRO A 159 -24.64 7.94 -1.74
N ILE A 160 -23.82 8.96 -1.98
CA ILE A 160 -23.80 10.18 -1.16
C ILE A 160 -24.82 11.17 -1.71
N ARG A 161 -25.85 11.48 -0.92
CA ARG A 161 -26.98 12.30 -1.37
C ARG A 161 -27.27 13.45 -0.41
N ASP A 162 -27.79 14.55 -0.95
CA ASP A 162 -28.27 15.68 -0.17
C ASP A 162 -29.66 15.40 0.45
N GLU A 163 -30.21 16.39 1.17
CA GLU A 163 -31.53 16.29 1.80
C GLU A 163 -32.69 16.10 0.79
N ASN A 164 -32.45 16.38 -0.49
CA ASN A 164 -33.41 16.26 -1.58
C ASN A 164 -33.15 15.04 -2.46
N ASP A 165 -32.31 14.10 -2.02
CA ASP A 165 -31.93 12.87 -2.74
C ASP A 165 -31.09 13.09 -4.03
N ASN A 166 -30.50 14.29 -4.21
CA ASN A 166 -29.58 14.55 -5.31
C ASN A 166 -28.17 14.03 -4.98
N PRO A 167 -27.43 13.47 -5.95
CA PRO A 167 -26.06 13.03 -5.73
C PRO A 167 -25.13 14.21 -5.41
N VAL A 168 -24.25 14.02 -4.44
CA VAL A 168 -23.28 15.03 -3.97
C VAL A 168 -21.87 14.63 -4.41
N PHE A 169 -21.16 15.58 -5.01
CA PHE A 169 -19.76 15.46 -5.40
C PHE A 169 -18.96 16.62 -4.79
N SER A 170 -17.77 16.35 -4.30
CA SER A 170 -16.94 17.32 -3.57
C SER A 170 -15.75 17.83 -4.37
N SER A 171 -15.35 17.13 -5.43
CA SER A 171 -14.19 17.46 -6.27
C SER A 171 -14.49 17.38 -7.77
N ASP A 172 -13.46 17.57 -8.60
CA ASP A 172 -13.60 17.46 -10.06
C ASP A 172 -13.80 15.99 -10.49
N GLN A 173 -13.30 15.05 -9.69
CA GLN A 173 -13.54 13.61 -9.84
C GLN A 173 -13.51 12.93 -8.47
N ASP A 174 -14.68 12.43 -8.07
CA ASP A 174 -14.85 11.64 -6.87
C ASP A 174 -14.89 10.16 -7.26
N SER A 175 -14.38 9.29 -6.39
CA SER A 175 -14.57 7.85 -6.48
C SER A 175 -15.27 7.32 -5.23
N TRP A 176 -15.99 6.22 -5.36
CA TRP A 176 -16.64 5.55 -4.24
C TRP A 176 -16.60 4.05 -4.42
N CYS A 177 -16.22 3.30 -3.39
CA CYS A 177 -16.40 1.85 -3.35
C CYS A 177 -16.57 1.35 -1.91
N GLN A 178 -17.08 0.12 -1.79
CA GLN A 178 -17.14 -0.62 -0.54
C GLN A 178 -16.47 -1.97 -0.70
N TYR A 179 -15.75 -2.39 0.34
CA TYR A 179 -15.10 -3.68 0.41
C TYR A 179 -14.90 -4.11 1.86
N ASN A 180 -14.62 -5.39 2.07
CA ASN A 180 -14.59 -6.00 3.39
C ASN A 180 -13.59 -7.16 3.45
N ASP A 181 -13.24 -7.60 4.65
CA ASP A 181 -12.34 -8.73 4.86
C ASP A 181 -13.06 -10.03 5.21
N PHE A 182 -14.37 -10.14 4.94
CA PHE A 182 -15.19 -11.23 5.47
C PHE A 182 -14.88 -12.59 4.86
N ASP A 183 -14.39 -12.61 3.62
CA ASP A 183 -14.14 -13.85 2.89
C ASP A 183 -12.83 -14.50 3.30
N GLN A 184 -12.94 -15.45 4.21
CA GLN A 184 -11.80 -16.22 4.70
C GLN A 184 -10.96 -16.88 3.59
N SER A 185 -11.52 -17.14 2.39
CA SER A 185 -10.77 -17.76 1.30
C SER A 185 -9.79 -16.80 0.60
N GLU A 186 -9.95 -15.48 0.77
CA GLU A 186 -9.01 -14.49 0.24
C GLU A 186 -7.90 -14.14 1.24
N HIS A 187 -8.00 -14.60 2.49
CA HIS A 187 -6.96 -14.36 3.50
C HIS A 187 -5.71 -15.16 3.18
N VAL A 188 -4.54 -14.54 3.38
CA VAL A 188 -3.25 -15.16 3.14
C VAL A 188 -3.14 -16.43 4.00
N LEU A 189 -2.39 -17.42 3.51
CA LEU A 189 -2.17 -18.66 4.26
C LEU A 189 -1.14 -18.41 5.39
N ASP A 190 -1.02 -19.31 6.35
CA ASP A 190 0.11 -19.26 7.28
C ASP A 190 1.42 -19.69 6.63
N GLN A 191 2.48 -19.65 7.45
CA GLN A 191 3.83 -20.11 7.09
C GLN A 191 3.89 -21.54 6.55
N ASP A 192 2.88 -22.36 6.84
CA ASP A 192 2.78 -23.76 6.40
C ASP A 192 1.84 -23.93 5.19
N GLY A 193 1.34 -22.82 4.61
CA GLY A 193 0.41 -22.84 3.49
C GLY A 193 -0.98 -23.35 3.90
N ILE A 194 -1.31 -23.28 5.19
CA ILE A 194 -2.61 -23.69 5.71
C ILE A 194 -3.50 -22.44 5.83
N PRO A 195 -4.75 -22.51 5.34
CA PRO A 195 -5.73 -21.47 5.62
C PRO A 195 -5.87 -21.37 7.14
N ILE A 196 -5.50 -20.24 7.73
CA ILE A 196 -5.80 -20.02 9.13
C ILE A 196 -7.31 -19.79 9.20
N GLU A 197 -8.02 -20.80 9.68
CA GLU A 197 -9.31 -20.61 10.31
C GLU A 197 -9.15 -19.48 11.33
N GLU A 198 -9.83 -18.35 11.10
CA GLU A 198 -10.01 -17.19 12.01
C GLU A 198 -9.52 -15.80 11.55
N ARG A 199 -9.01 -15.60 10.33
CA ARG A 199 -8.35 -14.32 10.00
C ARG A 199 -9.21 -13.07 9.76
N PRO A 200 -10.48 -13.13 9.33
CA PRO A 200 -11.27 -11.90 9.20
C PRO A 200 -11.43 -11.18 10.55
N LEU A 201 -11.04 -9.91 10.60
CA LEU A 201 -11.38 -8.96 11.66
C LEU A 201 -12.89 -8.66 11.64
N GLY A 202 -13.55 -8.85 10.49
CA GLY A 202 -14.96 -8.55 10.32
C GLY A 202 -15.18 -7.06 10.16
N ILE A 203 -14.40 -6.43 9.28
CA ILE A 203 -14.47 -5.00 8.98
C ILE A 203 -15.09 -4.74 7.60
N LEU A 204 -15.92 -3.70 7.53
CA LEU A 204 -16.43 -3.13 6.28
C LEU A 204 -15.79 -1.76 6.10
N ILE A 205 -15.30 -1.51 4.89
CA ILE A 205 -14.59 -0.29 4.54
C ILE A 205 -15.36 0.38 3.42
N THR A 206 -15.69 1.66 3.60
CA THR A 206 -16.11 2.55 2.51
C THR A 206 -14.94 3.45 2.17
N GLN A 207 -14.46 3.38 0.93
CA GLN A 207 -13.42 4.26 0.41
C GLN A 207 -14.04 5.33 -0.47
N ILE A 208 -13.67 6.59 -0.24
CA ILE A 208 -14.04 7.71 -1.11
C ILE A 208 -12.78 8.46 -1.51
N GLY A 209 -12.55 8.61 -2.80
CA GLY A 209 -11.43 9.36 -3.35
C GLY A 209 -11.85 10.72 -3.91
N PHE A 210 -10.96 11.71 -3.84
CA PHE A 210 -11.17 13.05 -4.36
C PHE A 210 -9.95 13.53 -5.13
N ALA A 211 -10.17 13.99 -6.36
CA ALA A 211 -9.15 14.60 -7.20
C ALA A 211 -9.61 15.98 -7.69
N TYR A 212 -8.74 16.97 -7.54
CA TYR A 212 -9.00 18.36 -7.92
C TYR A 212 -7.99 18.79 -8.98
N SER A 213 -8.44 19.48 -10.02
CA SER A 213 -7.63 20.02 -11.11
C SER A 213 -7.09 21.43 -10.82
N ILE A 214 -7.53 22.07 -9.73
CA ILE A 214 -7.09 23.41 -9.37
C ILE A 214 -5.61 23.42 -8.96
N PRO A 215 -4.83 24.49 -9.28
CA PRO A 215 -3.39 24.49 -9.07
C PRO A 215 -2.91 24.18 -7.65
N ALA A 216 -3.72 24.50 -6.62
CA ALA A 216 -3.38 24.24 -5.23
C ALA A 216 -3.42 22.74 -4.86
N TYR A 217 -4.17 21.92 -5.59
CA TYR A 217 -4.44 20.51 -5.25
C TYR A 217 -4.22 19.55 -6.42
N GLN A 218 -3.80 20.05 -7.59
CA GLN A 218 -3.61 19.25 -8.80
C GLN A 218 -2.55 18.14 -8.65
N ASP A 219 -1.68 18.24 -7.65
CA ASP A 219 -0.63 17.26 -7.34
C ASP A 219 -0.99 16.45 -6.07
N ILE A 220 -2.28 16.32 -5.72
CA ILE A 220 -2.76 15.59 -4.55
C ILE A 220 -4.04 14.81 -4.89
N VAL A 221 -4.13 13.55 -4.46
CA VAL A 221 -5.37 12.77 -4.39
C VAL A 221 -5.67 12.49 -2.92
N PHE A 222 -6.92 12.74 -2.49
CA PHE A 222 -7.34 12.45 -1.12
C PHE A 222 -8.11 11.14 -1.12
N LEU A 223 -7.75 10.21 -0.24
CA LEU A 223 -8.51 8.99 0.02
C LEU A 223 -9.04 9.04 1.45
N THR A 224 -10.31 8.74 1.62
CA THR A 224 -10.97 8.63 2.93
C THR A 224 -11.46 7.21 3.14
N TYR A 225 -11.38 6.75 4.39
CA TYR A 225 -11.77 5.40 4.78
C TYR A 225 -12.72 5.46 5.97
N ASP A 226 -13.98 5.09 5.77
CA ASP A 226 -14.90 4.80 6.86
C ASP A 226 -14.86 3.30 7.15
N ILE A 227 -14.35 2.94 8.32
CA ILE A 227 -14.08 1.56 8.72
C ILE A 227 -15.03 1.20 9.85
N THR A 228 -15.95 0.30 9.56
CA THR A 228 -16.95 -0.16 10.52
C THR A 228 -16.68 -1.62 10.91
N ASN A 229 -16.60 -1.87 12.22
CA ASN A 229 -16.64 -3.23 12.75
C ASN A 229 -18.03 -3.85 12.53
N LYS A 230 -18.09 -4.88 11.69
CA LYS A 230 -19.26 -5.69 11.33
C LYS A 230 -19.10 -7.15 11.74
N SER A 231 -18.26 -7.45 12.72
CA SER A 231 -17.99 -8.82 13.22
C SER A 231 -19.25 -9.62 13.59
N ARG A 232 -20.34 -8.96 14.00
CA ARG A 232 -21.66 -9.60 14.24
C ARG A 232 -22.32 -10.18 13.00
N GLU A 233 -21.95 -9.66 11.85
CA GLU A 233 -22.50 -10.04 10.55
C GLU A 233 -21.59 -11.00 9.81
N LEU A 234 -20.37 -11.21 10.31
CA LEU A 234 -19.43 -12.19 9.80
C LEU A 234 -20.03 -13.59 9.91
N ARG A 235 -20.07 -14.29 8.77
CA ARG A 235 -20.58 -15.66 8.66
C ARG A 235 -19.41 -16.61 8.42
N THR A 236 -19.45 -17.78 9.01
CA THR A 236 -18.58 -18.91 8.68
C THR A 236 -19.00 -19.54 7.34
N PRO A 237 -18.18 -20.40 6.71
CA PRO A 237 -18.52 -21.06 5.46
C PRO A 237 -19.82 -21.89 5.50
N ASP A 238 -20.22 -22.38 6.68
CA ASP A 238 -21.48 -23.11 6.89
C ASP A 238 -22.71 -22.19 7.11
N GLY A 239 -22.51 -20.87 7.04
CA GLY A 239 -23.57 -19.86 7.16
C GLY A 239 -23.93 -19.48 8.61
N THR A 240 -23.23 -20.00 9.61
CA THR A 240 -23.44 -19.58 11.01
C THR A 240 -22.75 -18.25 11.30
N VAL A 241 -23.23 -17.52 12.32
CA VAL A 241 -22.60 -16.26 12.74
C VAL A 241 -21.34 -16.58 13.52
N ARG A 242 -20.18 -16.10 13.04
CA ARG A 242 -18.89 -16.38 13.70
C ARG A 242 -18.80 -15.75 15.08
N PHE A 243 -19.22 -14.49 15.20
CA PHE A 243 -19.26 -13.77 16.47
C PHE A 243 -20.70 -13.34 16.78
N PRO A 244 -21.56 -14.23 17.33
CA PRO A 244 -22.97 -13.91 17.60
C PRO A 244 -23.18 -12.66 18.48
N ASN A 245 -22.25 -12.40 19.39
CA ASN A 245 -22.26 -11.23 20.27
C ASN A 245 -21.43 -10.06 19.73
N GLY A 246 -20.76 -10.24 18.59
CA GLY A 246 -19.75 -9.35 18.04
C GLY A 246 -18.39 -9.55 18.68
N GLN A 247 -17.36 -9.13 17.95
CA GLN A 247 -15.98 -9.08 18.41
C GLN A 247 -15.61 -7.62 18.68
N THR A 248 -15.12 -7.33 19.89
CA THR A 248 -14.49 -6.03 20.13
C THR A 248 -13.08 -6.08 19.55
N LEU A 249 -12.74 -5.14 18.68
CA LEU A 249 -11.38 -4.93 18.20
C LEU A 249 -10.67 -4.02 19.21
N ARG A 250 -9.58 -4.51 19.80
CA ARG A 250 -8.75 -3.79 20.78
C ARG A 250 -7.45 -3.36 20.12
N ASP A 251 -6.86 -2.25 20.57
CA ASP A 251 -5.61 -1.70 20.06
C ASP A 251 -5.57 -1.71 18.53
N VAL A 252 -6.48 -0.94 17.92
CA VAL A 252 -6.66 -0.90 16.48
C VAL A 252 -5.63 0.06 15.86
N TYR A 253 -4.90 -0.43 14.87
CA TYR A 253 -3.92 0.31 14.08
C TYR A 253 -4.35 0.32 12.62
N LEU A 254 -4.15 1.46 11.96
CA LEU A 254 -4.30 1.60 10.51
C LEU A 254 -2.97 2.08 9.94
N GLY A 255 -2.53 1.46 8.85
CA GLY A 255 -1.38 1.88 8.08
C GLY A 255 -1.68 1.87 6.59
N VAL A 256 -0.98 2.72 5.85
CA VAL A 256 -0.86 2.56 4.40
C VAL A 256 0.45 1.84 4.14
N VAL A 257 0.38 0.69 3.46
CA VAL A 257 1.55 0.01 2.94
C VAL A 257 1.73 0.44 1.48
N CYS A 258 2.97 0.74 1.10
CA CYS A 258 3.33 1.16 -0.24
C CYS A 258 4.59 0.41 -0.67
N ASP A 259 4.54 -0.15 -1.86
CA ASP A 259 5.70 -0.58 -2.65
C ASP A 259 6.03 0.57 -3.62
N PRO A 260 7.02 1.43 -3.30
CA PRO A 260 7.42 2.52 -4.19
C PRO A 260 8.04 1.96 -5.48
N ASP A 261 7.92 2.71 -6.57
CA ASP A 261 8.59 2.40 -7.84
C ASP A 261 9.14 3.70 -8.43
N ILE A 262 10.04 4.37 -7.70
CA ILE A 262 10.61 5.66 -8.14
C ILE A 262 11.85 5.39 -8.99
N GLY A 263 11.65 4.67 -10.10
CA GLY A 263 12.72 4.35 -11.03
C GLY A 263 13.58 3.15 -10.60
N GLU A 264 14.85 3.32 -10.22
CA GLU A 264 15.64 2.19 -9.71
C GLU A 264 15.27 1.86 -8.25
N ALA A 265 14.76 0.66 -8.02
CA ALA A 265 14.38 0.25 -6.66
C ALA A 265 15.56 0.15 -5.64
N ALA A 266 16.81 0.33 -6.07
CA ALA A 266 17.99 0.15 -5.21
C ALA A 266 18.30 1.38 -4.34
N ASP A 267 17.89 2.56 -4.79
CA ASP A 267 18.05 3.86 -4.14
C ASP A 267 16.72 4.50 -3.72
N ASP A 268 15.59 3.82 -3.93
CA ASP A 268 14.33 4.13 -3.28
C ASP A 268 14.46 4.13 -1.74
N GLN A 269 14.30 5.30 -1.13
CA GLN A 269 14.32 5.51 0.30
C GLN A 269 12.96 5.95 0.83
N ILE A 270 12.79 5.76 2.13
CA ILE A 270 11.65 6.26 2.89
C ILE A 270 12.12 7.05 4.10
N THR A 271 11.45 8.15 4.39
CA THR A 271 11.68 8.95 5.60
C THR A 271 10.39 9.44 6.22
N TYR A 272 10.48 9.89 7.46
CA TYR A 272 9.38 10.48 8.21
C TYR A 272 9.74 11.91 8.59
N PHE A 273 8.88 12.85 8.23
CA PHE A 273 9.02 14.24 8.63
C PHE A 273 7.87 14.63 9.57
N LYS A 274 8.21 14.98 10.81
CA LYS A 274 7.30 15.66 11.73
C LYS A 274 7.96 16.92 12.29
N GLY A 275 7.41 18.08 11.94
CA GLY A 275 7.92 19.35 12.42
C GLY A 275 7.54 20.54 11.56
N LEU A 276 8.17 21.67 11.85
CA LEU A 276 7.98 22.92 11.11
C LEU A 276 8.86 22.93 9.85
N TYR A 277 8.24 23.08 8.70
CA TYR A 277 8.89 23.29 7.40
C TYR A 277 8.58 24.70 6.92
N ALA A 278 9.60 25.46 6.51
CA ALA A 278 9.41 26.79 5.93
C ALA A 278 9.65 26.69 4.42
N PRO A 279 8.58 26.64 3.59
CA PRO A 279 8.75 26.59 2.14
C PRO A 279 9.53 27.83 1.65
N PRO A 280 10.38 27.68 0.62
CA PRO A 280 11.08 28.82 0.03
C PRO A 280 10.09 29.91 -0.43
N GLY A 281 10.22 31.11 0.14
CA GLY A 281 9.35 32.24 -0.18
C GLY A 281 8.15 32.42 0.74
N GLU A 282 7.91 31.49 1.68
CA GLU A 282 6.86 31.61 2.69
C GLU A 282 7.41 32.21 4.00
N THR A 283 6.61 33.06 4.64
CA THR A 283 7.00 33.73 5.89
C THR A 283 6.63 32.94 7.14
N GLU A 284 5.64 32.05 7.04
CA GLU A 284 5.16 31.24 8.15
C GLU A 284 5.50 29.76 7.90
N PRO A 285 6.11 29.06 8.87
CA PRO A 285 6.38 27.65 8.73
C PRO A 285 5.08 26.83 8.79
N LEU A 286 5.03 25.76 7.99
CA LEU A 286 3.99 24.75 7.98
C LEU A 286 4.37 23.63 8.93
N GLU A 287 3.44 23.20 9.79
CA GLU A 287 3.61 21.95 10.52
C GLU A 287 3.26 20.77 9.60
N LEU A 288 4.22 19.89 9.38
CA LEU A 288 4.06 18.71 8.53
C LEU A 288 4.15 17.44 9.39
N ASN A 289 3.43 16.41 8.95
CA ASN A 289 3.44 15.05 9.50
C ASN A 289 3.30 14.09 8.31
N LEU A 290 4.43 13.75 7.70
CA LEU A 290 4.49 13.09 6.40
C LEU A 290 5.39 11.85 6.43
N GLY A 291 4.92 10.76 5.86
CA GLY A 291 5.79 9.70 5.34
C GLY A 291 6.15 10.03 3.90
N ILE A 292 7.42 9.91 3.53
CA ILE A 292 7.93 10.34 2.23
C ILE A 292 8.73 9.20 1.63
N ASN A 293 8.40 8.82 0.39
CA ASN A 293 9.26 8.00 -0.45
C ASN A 293 9.97 8.91 -1.46
N TYR A 294 11.27 8.68 -1.66
CA TYR A 294 12.11 9.49 -2.53
C TYR A 294 13.27 8.65 -3.07
N ASP A 295 13.82 9.07 -4.20
CA ASP A 295 15.06 8.54 -4.76
C ASP A 295 16.28 9.25 -4.11
N ASP A 296 17.25 8.50 -3.59
CA ASP A 296 18.38 9.02 -2.80
C ASP A 296 19.29 9.96 -3.61
N ASP A 297 19.51 9.68 -4.89
CA ASP A 297 20.42 10.46 -5.72
C ASP A 297 19.72 11.46 -6.66
N GLY A 298 18.41 11.28 -6.88
CA GLY A 298 17.55 12.15 -7.68
C GLY A 298 17.78 11.99 -9.18
N LEU A 299 18.32 10.86 -9.66
CA LEU A 299 18.80 10.65 -11.03
C LEU A 299 18.17 9.44 -11.72
N GLU A 300 16.95 9.63 -12.19
CA GLU A 300 16.29 8.63 -13.01
C GLU A 300 16.47 8.83 -14.52
N ALA A 301 17.28 7.97 -15.15
CA ALA A 301 17.50 8.00 -16.60
C ALA A 301 16.24 7.69 -17.41
N SER A 302 15.29 6.97 -16.80
CA SER A 302 14.01 6.62 -17.41
C SER A 302 12.96 7.72 -17.29
N PHE A 303 13.15 8.68 -16.36
CA PHE A 303 12.18 9.73 -16.09
C PHE A 303 12.30 10.86 -17.10
N THR A 304 11.15 11.42 -17.44
CA THR A 304 11.02 12.45 -18.48
C THR A 304 10.58 13.81 -17.92
N ASN A 305 10.31 13.89 -16.62
CA ASN A 305 9.94 15.13 -15.95
C ASN A 305 11.09 16.15 -16.00
N PRO A 306 10.90 17.31 -16.65
CA PRO A 306 11.93 18.33 -16.73
C PRO A 306 12.27 18.97 -15.38
N ALA A 307 11.43 18.77 -14.35
CA ALA A 307 11.70 19.22 -12.99
C ALA A 307 12.59 18.25 -12.17
N GLY A 308 12.94 17.09 -12.74
CA GLY A 308 13.69 16.02 -12.06
C GLY A 308 12.78 14.98 -11.40
N VAL A 309 13.38 14.13 -10.58
CA VAL A 309 12.70 13.08 -9.81
C VAL A 309 11.86 13.72 -8.70
N GLY A 310 10.59 13.35 -8.63
CA GLY A 310 9.66 13.81 -7.60
C GLY A 310 9.78 13.00 -6.30
N VAL A 311 8.84 13.24 -5.39
CA VAL A 311 8.69 12.46 -4.15
C VAL A 311 7.22 12.12 -3.93
N VAL A 312 6.95 11.00 -3.26
CA VAL A 312 5.58 10.62 -2.86
C VAL A 312 5.41 10.86 -1.37
N GLY A 313 4.43 11.67 -1.01
CA GLY A 313 4.07 11.94 0.38
C GLY A 313 2.76 11.28 0.79
N TYR A 314 2.75 10.66 1.97
CA TYR A 314 1.55 10.16 2.65
C TYR A 314 1.27 10.97 3.91
N ASN A 315 0.04 11.46 4.05
CA ASN A 315 -0.41 12.25 5.20
C ASN A 315 -1.79 11.79 5.69
N PHE A 316 -1.91 11.51 6.99
CA PHE A 316 -3.20 11.31 7.63
C PHE A 316 -3.76 12.66 8.11
N MET A 317 -4.39 13.39 7.20
CA MET A 317 -4.92 14.73 7.51
C MET A 317 -6.09 14.72 8.50
N GLN A 318 -6.87 13.64 8.49
CA GLN A 318 -7.97 13.39 9.41
C GLN A 318 -7.85 11.94 9.90
N SER A 319 -7.95 11.76 11.20
CA SER A 319 -7.72 10.50 11.90
C SER A 319 -8.69 10.41 13.10
N PRO A 320 -8.64 9.36 13.91
CA PRO A 320 -9.28 9.41 15.22
C PRO A 320 -8.64 10.50 16.08
N LYS A 321 -9.47 11.21 16.85
CA LYS A 321 -8.98 12.17 17.83
C LYS A 321 -8.46 11.47 19.07
N ALA A 322 -7.34 11.95 19.61
CA ALA A 322 -6.77 11.43 20.84
C ALA A 322 -7.74 11.64 22.01
N THR A 323 -8.09 10.57 22.72
CA THR A 323 -8.95 10.66 23.92
C THR A 323 -8.18 11.04 25.18
N ARG A 324 -6.84 11.01 25.11
CA ARG A 324 -5.87 11.37 26.13
C ARG A 324 -4.58 11.83 25.44
N ASP A 325 -3.67 12.41 26.20
CA ASP A 325 -2.32 12.74 25.74
C ASP A 325 -1.56 11.46 25.30
N VAL A 326 -0.91 11.53 24.13
CA VAL A 326 -0.15 10.44 23.51
C VAL A 326 1.26 10.92 23.19
N PHE A 327 2.27 10.19 23.68
CA PHE A 327 3.67 10.39 23.31
C PHE A 327 4.05 9.41 22.21
N ILE A 328 4.58 9.92 21.10
CA ILE A 328 4.87 9.10 19.91
C ILE A 328 6.30 8.54 19.94
N ASP A 329 7.23 9.25 20.59
CA ASP A 329 8.62 8.86 20.65
C ASP A 329 9.04 8.37 22.05
N PRO A 330 10.06 7.49 22.15
CA PRO A 330 10.57 7.03 23.45
C PRO A 330 11.10 8.16 24.33
N LEU A 331 11.48 9.29 23.73
CA LEU A 331 11.99 10.47 24.42
C LEU A 331 10.88 11.42 24.89
N GLN A 332 9.62 11.12 24.60
CA GLN A 332 8.44 11.91 24.96
C GLN A 332 8.52 13.37 24.48
N THR A 333 9.23 13.63 23.38
CA THR A 333 9.35 14.97 22.80
C THR A 333 8.21 15.29 21.85
N ILE A 334 7.54 14.26 21.32
CA ILE A 334 6.42 14.41 20.39
C ILE A 334 5.12 14.04 21.12
N LEU A 335 4.37 15.06 21.49
CA LEU A 335 3.09 14.95 22.19
C LEU A 335 1.92 15.25 21.24
N ILE A 336 0.95 14.34 21.16
CA ILE A 336 -0.40 14.62 20.64
C ILE A 336 -1.29 14.86 21.86
N ARG A 337 -1.93 16.03 21.92
CA ARG A 337 -2.80 16.36 23.05
C ARG A 337 -4.17 15.71 22.90
N GLN A 338 -4.84 15.50 24.03
CA GLN A 338 -6.25 15.15 24.04
C GLN A 338 -7.07 16.10 23.12
N GLY A 339 -7.83 15.52 22.20
CA GLY A 339 -8.69 16.24 21.24
C GLY A 339 -8.01 16.57 19.91
N GLU A 340 -6.68 16.45 19.80
CA GLU A 340 -5.95 16.59 18.53
C GLU A 340 -6.08 15.30 17.70
N GLU A 341 -5.93 15.45 16.39
CA GLU A 341 -5.81 14.33 15.45
C GLU A 341 -4.55 13.53 15.75
N LEU A 342 -4.64 12.19 15.74
CA LEU A 342 -3.47 11.33 15.93
C LEU A 342 -2.43 11.50 14.81
N GLY A 343 -2.89 11.62 13.56
CA GLY A 343 -2.03 11.65 12.39
C GLY A 343 -1.15 10.40 12.26
N MET A 344 -0.02 10.52 11.58
CA MET A 344 1.00 9.48 11.48
C MET A 344 1.82 9.41 12.78
N THR A 345 1.67 8.30 13.49
CA THR A 345 2.38 7.99 14.75
C THR A 345 3.60 7.08 14.55
N SER A 346 3.74 6.43 13.40
CA SER A 346 4.86 5.55 13.13
C SER A 346 5.06 5.38 11.63
N LEU A 347 6.30 5.13 11.23
CA LEU A 347 6.68 4.78 9.87
C LEU A 347 7.78 3.72 9.95
N LYS A 348 7.69 2.73 9.06
CA LYS A 348 8.63 1.61 9.02
C LYS A 348 8.93 1.23 7.59
N GLN A 349 10.23 1.17 7.28
CA GLN A 349 10.74 0.50 6.09
C GLN A 349 10.88 -0.99 6.38
N PHE A 350 10.52 -1.83 5.43
CA PHE A 350 10.88 -3.24 5.42
C PHE A 350 11.25 -3.62 3.99
N THR A 351 12.06 -4.66 3.83
CA THR A 351 12.53 -5.14 2.53
C THR A 351 12.21 -6.62 2.41
N LEU A 352 12.35 -7.20 1.22
CA LEU A 352 12.26 -8.66 1.05
C LEU A 352 13.25 -9.43 1.93
N GLU A 353 14.38 -8.81 2.29
CA GLU A 353 15.40 -9.39 3.16
C GLU A 353 15.09 -9.17 4.66
N THR A 354 14.36 -8.12 4.98
CA THR A 354 13.89 -7.77 6.33
C THR A 354 12.40 -8.02 6.39
N ASP A 355 12.04 -9.30 6.41
CA ASP A 355 10.65 -9.72 6.39
C ASP A 355 9.94 -9.30 7.70
N PRO A 356 8.79 -8.62 7.64
CA PRO A 356 8.05 -8.22 8.84
C PRO A 356 7.62 -9.39 9.73
N ARG A 357 7.71 -10.65 9.25
CA ARG A 357 7.52 -11.86 10.05
C ARG A 357 8.49 -12.00 11.23
N ASP A 358 9.69 -11.43 11.13
CA ASP A 358 10.74 -11.60 12.15
C ASP A 358 10.89 -10.37 13.09
N ASP A 359 10.01 -9.37 12.94
CA ASP A 359 10.03 -8.15 13.74
C ASP A 359 9.21 -8.30 15.02
N GLY A 360 9.84 -8.86 16.05
CA GLY A 360 9.29 -9.03 17.41
C GLY A 360 9.53 -7.85 18.35
#